data_AF-A0A246E3E7-F1
#
_entry.id   AF-A0A246E3E7-F1
#
_cell.length_a   1.000
_cell.length_b   1.000
_cell.length_c   1.000
_cell.angle_alpha   90.00
_cell.angle_beta   90.00
_cell.angle_gamma   90.00
#
_symmetry.space_group_name_H-M   'P 1'
#
loop_
_entity.id
_entity.type
_entity.pdbx_description
1 polymer ?
#
loop_
_entity_poly.entity_id
_entity_poly.type
_entity_poly.pdbx_seq_one_letter_code
_entity_poly.pdbx_strand_id
1 'polypeptide(L)'
;MTGPWQSHPKRMLRHKAMIQCARLAFGFAGIYDKDEAERIVENTAYTAERQPERDITPVNDETMQEINTLLIALDKTWDDDLLPLCSQIFRRDIRASSELTQAEAVKALGFLKQKAAEQKVAA
;
A
#
# COMPACT_ATOMS: atom_id res chain seq x y z
N MET A 1 34.09 -6.84 -32.18
CA MET A 1 33.54 -8.19 -32.42
C MET A 1 32.04 -8.14 -32.09
N THR A 2 31.17 -8.47 -33.04
CA THR A 2 29.71 -8.56 -32.80
C THR A 2 29.39 -9.91 -32.18
N GLY A 3 28.72 -9.94 -31.02
CA GLY A 3 28.36 -11.17 -30.34
C GLY A 3 27.21 -11.95 -31.00
N PRO A 4 26.89 -13.16 -30.50
CA PRO A 4 25.84 -14.02 -31.05
C PRO A 4 24.44 -13.40 -31.01
N TRP A 5 24.16 -12.59 -29.98
CA TRP A 5 22.90 -11.86 -29.83
C TRP A 5 22.75 -10.73 -30.85
N GLN A 6 23.85 -10.10 -31.27
CA GLN A 6 23.86 -9.05 -32.28
C GLN A 6 23.78 -9.59 -33.72
N SER A 7 24.37 -10.76 -33.98
CA SER A 7 24.38 -11.36 -35.31
C SER A 7 23.16 -12.24 -35.61
N HIS A 8 22.61 -12.95 -34.60
CA HIS A 8 21.54 -13.94 -34.80
C HIS A 8 20.46 -13.88 -33.69
N PRO A 9 19.77 -12.73 -33.50
CA PRO A 9 18.85 -12.54 -32.40
C PRO A 9 17.68 -13.54 -32.39
N LYS A 10 17.11 -13.87 -33.57
CA LYS A 10 16.00 -14.84 -33.68
C LYS A 10 16.39 -16.26 -33.24
N ARG A 11 17.63 -16.68 -33.54
CA ARG A 11 18.14 -18.00 -33.11
C ARG A 11 18.34 -18.03 -31.60
N MET A 12 18.92 -16.96 -31.04
CA MET A 12 19.15 -16.84 -29.59
C MET A 12 17.84 -16.85 -28.79
N LEU A 13 16.81 -16.15 -29.27
CA LEU A 13 15.48 -16.16 -28.63
C LEU A 13 14.86 -17.57 -28.58
N ARG A 14 14.89 -18.30 -29.70
CA ARG A 14 14.37 -19.69 -29.75
C ARG A 14 15.11 -20.61 -28.79
N HIS A 15 16.44 -20.47 -28.72
CA HIS A 15 17.26 -21.25 -27.80
C HIS A 15 16.87 -20.96 -26.34
N LYS A 16 16.73 -19.69 -25.96
CA LYS A 16 16.33 -19.31 -24.59
C LYS A 16 14.95 -19.85 -24.23
N ALA A 17 13.98 -19.75 -25.14
CA ALA A 17 12.64 -20.30 -24.93
C ALA A 17 12.66 -21.83 -24.75
N MET A 18 13.40 -22.55 -25.59
CA MET A 18 13.52 -24.01 -25.50
C MET A 18 14.13 -24.47 -24.18
N ILE A 19 15.19 -23.78 -23.70
CA ILE A 19 15.81 -24.08 -22.40
C ILE A 19 14.82 -23.86 -21.27
N GLN A 20 14.04 -22.77 -21.29
CA GLN A 20 13.03 -22.51 -20.27
C GLN A 20 11.92 -23.56 -20.26
N CYS A 21 11.42 -23.95 -21.43
CA CYS A 21 10.44 -25.04 -21.53
C CYS A 21 11.01 -26.37 -21.02
N ALA A 22 12.26 -26.70 -21.35
CA ALA A 22 12.90 -27.92 -20.87
C ALA A 22 13.08 -27.92 -19.34
N ARG A 23 13.46 -26.78 -18.75
CA ARG A 23 13.58 -26.65 -17.29
C ARG A 23 12.25 -26.92 -16.59
N LEU A 24 11.15 -26.39 -17.13
CA LEU A 24 9.82 -26.65 -16.59
C LEU A 24 9.41 -28.12 -16.78
N ALA A 25 9.56 -28.66 -17.99
CA ALA A 25 9.10 -30.01 -18.34
C ALA A 25 9.83 -31.12 -17.56
N PHE A 26 11.12 -30.95 -17.28
CA PHE A 26 11.93 -31.93 -16.56
C PHE A 26 12.10 -31.63 -15.06
N GLY A 27 11.42 -30.62 -14.53
CA GLY A 27 11.47 -30.30 -13.09
C GLY A 27 12.77 -29.66 -12.61
N PHE A 28 13.56 -29.04 -13.49
CA PHE A 28 14.76 -28.28 -13.12
C PHE A 28 14.45 -26.82 -12.70
N ALA A 29 13.24 -26.58 -12.17
CA ALA A 29 12.86 -25.28 -11.64
C ALA A 29 13.77 -24.93 -10.45
N GLY A 30 14.65 -23.93 -10.63
CA GLY A 30 15.68 -23.55 -9.66
C GLY A 30 17.09 -23.46 -10.24
N ILE A 31 17.32 -23.97 -11.45
CA ILE A 31 18.57 -23.74 -12.18
C ILE A 31 18.39 -22.51 -13.07
N TYR A 32 19.13 -21.45 -12.76
CA TYR A 32 19.05 -20.17 -13.45
C TYR A 32 20.29 -19.92 -14.30
N ASP A 33 20.11 -19.25 -15.44
CA ASP A 33 21.26 -18.64 -16.13
C ASP A 33 21.75 -17.42 -15.34
N LYS A 34 23.00 -17.00 -15.54
CA LYS A 34 23.59 -15.86 -14.81
C LYS A 34 22.73 -14.60 -14.93
N ASP A 35 22.32 -14.24 -16.15
CA ASP A 35 21.47 -13.08 -16.44
C ASP A 35 20.03 -13.24 -15.91
N GLU A 36 19.57 -14.46 -15.67
CA GLU A 36 18.27 -14.70 -15.03
C GLU A 36 18.36 -14.58 -13.51
N ALA A 37 19.42 -15.13 -12.91
CA ALA A 37 19.70 -15.01 -11.49
C ALA A 37 19.90 -13.55 -11.09
N GLU A 38 20.67 -12.79 -11.86
CA GLU A 38 20.86 -11.34 -11.64
C GLU A 38 19.52 -10.59 -11.65
N ARG A 39 18.65 -10.86 -12.63
CA ARG A 39 17.31 -10.26 -12.70
C ARG A 39 16.40 -10.68 -11.54
N ILE A 40 16.48 -11.93 -11.10
CA ILE A 40 15.69 -12.41 -9.94
C ILE A 40 16.14 -11.71 -8.67
N VAL A 41 17.44 -11.54 -8.46
CA VAL A 41 17.99 -10.82 -7.29
C VAL A 41 17.58 -9.35 -7.31
N GLU A 42 17.71 -8.69 -8.46
CA GLU A 42 17.28 -7.30 -8.65
C GLU A 42 15.77 -7.13 -8.37
N ASN A 43 14.95 -8.02 -8.91
CA ASN A 43 13.50 -7.95 -8.71
C ASN A 43 13.08 -8.33 -7.28
N THR A 44 13.82 -9.21 -6.61
CA THR A 44 13.63 -9.54 -5.18
C THR A 44 13.98 -8.36 -4.28
N ALA A 45 15.03 -7.61 -4.62
CA ALA A 45 15.37 -6.37 -3.92
C ALA A 45 14.24 -5.33 -4.09
N TYR A 46 13.64 -5.24 -5.28
CA TYR A 46 12.50 -4.36 -5.53
C TYR A 46 11.23 -4.77 -4.78
N THR A 47 10.94 -6.06 -4.63
CA THR A 47 9.78 -6.52 -3.84
C THR A 47 9.96 -6.35 -2.34
N ALA A 48 11.19 -6.30 -1.83
CA ALA A 48 11.45 -5.95 -0.42
C ALA A 48 11.09 -4.48 -0.12
N GLU A 49 11.11 -3.61 -1.13
CA GLU A 49 10.71 -2.20 -1.01
C GLU A 49 9.23 -1.95 -1.37
N ARG A 50 8.46 -2.99 -1.72
CA ARG A 50 7.02 -2.84 -1.90
C ARG A 50 6.41 -2.46 -0.55
N GLN A 51 6.00 -1.20 -0.43
CA GLN A 51 5.15 -0.77 0.66
C GLN A 51 3.98 -1.76 0.79
N PRO A 52 3.57 -2.13 2.02
CA PRO A 52 2.41 -2.98 2.20
C PRO A 52 1.25 -2.38 1.42
N GLU A 53 0.51 -3.24 0.71
CA GLU A 53 -0.68 -2.83 -0.04
C GLU A 53 -1.58 -2.00 0.88
N ARG A 54 -1.94 -0.79 0.42
CA ARG A 54 -2.71 0.13 1.24
C ARG A 54 -4.13 -0.40 1.36
N ASP A 55 -4.61 -0.59 2.59
CA ASP A 55 -6.01 -0.92 2.85
C ASP A 55 -6.90 0.23 2.37
N ILE A 56 -7.80 -0.06 1.45
CA ILE A 56 -8.76 0.89 0.86
C ILE A 56 -10.19 0.68 1.37
N THR A 57 -10.38 -0.12 2.41
CA THR A 57 -11.71 -0.40 2.95
C THR A 57 -12.36 0.91 3.39
N PRO A 58 -13.51 1.30 2.80
CA PRO A 58 -14.15 2.57 3.12
C PRO A 58 -14.66 2.55 4.56
N VAL A 59 -14.78 3.73 5.16
CA VAL A 59 -15.40 3.88 6.48
C VAL A 59 -16.85 3.39 6.47
N ASN A 60 -17.27 2.69 7.53
CA ASN A 60 -18.65 2.27 7.69
C ASN A 60 -19.53 3.40 8.27
N ASP A 61 -20.85 3.31 8.02
CA ASP A 61 -21.81 4.35 8.41
C ASP A 61 -21.90 4.54 9.93
N GLU A 62 -21.75 3.45 10.70
CA GLU A 62 -21.78 3.48 12.16
C GLU A 62 -20.63 4.32 12.74
N THR A 63 -19.40 4.09 12.28
CA THR A 63 -18.22 4.86 12.70
C THR A 63 -18.35 6.32 12.30
N MET A 64 -18.87 6.59 11.09
CA MET A 64 -19.14 7.96 10.63
C MET A 64 -20.12 8.70 11.52
N GLN A 65 -21.21 8.03 11.92
CA GLN A 65 -22.22 8.63 12.79
C GLN A 65 -21.68 8.88 14.20
N GLU A 66 -20.86 7.98 14.76
CA GLU A 66 -20.20 8.19 16.05
C GLU A 66 -19.26 9.42 16.00
N ILE A 67 -18.46 9.56 14.94
CA ILE A 67 -17.56 10.71 14.78
C ILE A 67 -18.37 12.01 14.72
N ASN A 68 -19.43 12.06 13.91
CA ASN A 68 -20.31 13.23 13.81
C ASN A 68 -20.91 13.62 15.17
N THR A 69 -21.34 12.63 15.95
CA THR A 69 -21.92 12.84 17.28
C THR A 69 -20.92 13.47 18.24
N LEU A 70 -19.67 12.98 18.24
CA LEU A 70 -18.61 13.54 19.09
C LEU A 70 -18.15 14.92 18.65
N LEU A 71 -18.09 15.17 17.34
CA LEU A 71 -17.75 16.50 16.82
C LEU A 71 -18.75 17.56 17.29
N ILE A 72 -20.04 17.26 17.20
CA ILE A 72 -21.10 18.15 17.70
C ILE A 72 -20.94 18.36 19.22
N ALA A 73 -20.73 17.29 19.99
CA ALA A 73 -20.58 17.39 21.44
C ALA A 73 -19.35 18.20 21.89
N LEU A 74 -18.30 18.24 21.06
CA LEU A 74 -17.05 18.94 21.33
C LEU A 74 -17.00 20.35 20.72
N ASP A 75 -18.05 20.79 20.03
CA ASP A 75 -18.09 22.02 19.24
C ASP A 75 -16.94 22.09 18.21
N LYS A 76 -16.82 21.03 17.41
CA LYS A 76 -15.75 20.81 16.42
C LYS A 76 -16.32 20.47 15.06
N THR A 77 -15.60 20.81 13.99
CA THR A 77 -16.04 20.55 12.61
C THR A 77 -15.08 19.61 11.88
N TRP A 78 -15.55 19.03 10.77
CA TRP A 78 -14.70 18.23 9.89
C TRP A 78 -13.64 19.10 9.23
N ASP A 79 -14.05 20.20 8.62
CA ASP A 79 -13.17 21.00 7.76
C ASP A 79 -12.11 21.79 8.55
N ASP A 80 -12.44 22.31 9.72
CA ASP A 80 -11.53 23.18 10.49
C ASP A 80 -10.65 22.41 11.49
N ASP A 81 -11.13 21.28 12.01
CA ASP A 81 -10.46 20.55 13.09
C ASP A 81 -10.01 19.15 12.69
N LEU A 82 -10.94 18.30 12.25
CA LEU A 82 -10.67 16.86 12.12
C LEU A 82 -9.89 16.50 10.84
N LEU A 83 -10.29 17.02 9.68
CA LEU A 83 -9.64 16.74 8.40
C LEU A 83 -8.19 17.26 8.34
N PRO A 84 -7.87 18.47 8.87
CA PRO A 84 -6.48 18.91 8.97
C PRO A 84 -5.62 18.00 9.87
N LEU A 85 -6.16 17.56 11.01
CA LEU A 85 -5.48 16.64 11.92
C LEU A 85 -5.25 15.28 11.26
N CYS A 86 -6.27 14.71 10.61
CA CYS A 86 -6.16 13.45 9.87
C CYS A 86 -5.12 13.57 8.75
N SER A 87 -5.11 14.68 8.01
CA SER A 87 -4.13 14.92 6.94
C SER A 87 -2.70 14.94 7.47
N GLN A 88 -2.48 15.57 8.63
CA GLN A 88 -1.17 15.62 9.30
C GLN A 88 -0.73 14.24 9.80
N ILE A 89 -1.61 13.49 10.47
CA ILE A 89 -1.28 12.18 11.06
C ILE A 89 -1.01 11.13 9.99
N PHE A 90 -1.84 11.10 8.94
CA PHE A 90 -1.76 10.10 7.87
C PHE A 90 -0.84 10.53 6.71
N ARG A 91 -0.26 11.74 6.78
CA ARG A 91 0.63 12.32 5.76
C ARG A 91 0.03 12.25 4.36
N ARG A 92 -1.26 12.53 4.25
CA ARG A 92 -2.06 12.48 3.02
C ARG A 92 -2.99 13.69 3.01
N ASP A 93 -3.21 14.27 1.84
CA ASP A 93 -4.23 15.31 1.67
C ASP A 93 -5.61 14.65 1.72
N ILE A 94 -6.36 14.91 2.81
CA ILE A 94 -7.71 14.36 3.05
C ILE A 94 -8.69 15.53 3.03
N ARG A 95 -9.52 15.60 1.98
CA ARG A 95 -10.41 16.74 1.72
C ARG A 95 -11.87 16.45 2.01
N ALA A 96 -12.22 15.19 2.20
CA ALA A 96 -13.57 14.76 2.49
C ALA A 96 -13.58 13.59 3.47
N SER A 97 -14.66 13.50 4.27
CA SER A 97 -14.85 12.40 5.21
C SER A 97 -14.94 11.03 4.54
N SER A 98 -15.41 10.96 3.29
CA SER A 98 -15.45 9.75 2.47
C SER A 98 -14.08 9.25 2.03
N GLU A 99 -13.03 10.07 2.14
CA GLU A 99 -11.67 9.68 1.79
C GLU A 99 -10.96 8.94 2.92
N LEU A 100 -11.55 8.85 4.12
CA LEU A 100 -10.98 8.07 5.21
C LEU A 100 -11.23 6.58 5.02
N THR A 101 -10.19 5.78 5.28
CA THR A 101 -10.35 4.33 5.41
C THR A 101 -10.98 3.98 6.76
N GLN A 102 -11.55 2.79 6.90
CA GLN A 102 -12.11 2.33 8.16
C GLN A 102 -11.07 2.37 9.29
N ALA A 103 -9.83 1.97 9.02
CA ALA A 103 -8.75 2.00 10.01
C ALA A 103 -8.36 3.43 10.43
N GLU A 104 -8.37 4.38 9.50
CA GLU A 104 -8.11 5.80 9.78
C GLU A 104 -9.25 6.41 10.62
N ALA A 105 -10.50 6.13 10.25
CA ALA A 105 -11.68 6.60 10.96
C ALA A 105 -11.74 6.07 12.40
N VAL A 106 -11.42 4.80 12.64
CA VAL A 106 -11.36 4.24 14.01
C VAL A 106 -10.31 4.93 14.87
N LYS A 107 -9.15 5.30 14.29
CA LYS A 107 -8.11 6.07 15.01
C LYS A 107 -8.59 7.48 15.32
N ALA A 108 -9.18 8.17 14.34
CA ALA A 108 -9.77 9.50 14.51
C ALA A 108 -10.83 9.50 15.62
N LEU A 109 -11.73 8.51 15.61
CA LEU A 109 -12.73 8.29 16.64
C LEU A 109 -12.11 8.08 18.03
N GLY A 110 -11.02 7.31 18.12
CA GLY A 110 -10.28 7.12 19.36
C GLY A 110 -9.75 8.43 19.95
N PHE A 111 -9.16 9.30 19.12
CA PHE A 111 -8.68 10.62 19.56
C PHE A 111 -9.82 11.52 20.05
N LEU A 112 -10.96 11.51 19.35
CA LEU A 112 -12.14 12.28 19.78
C LEU A 112 -12.70 11.76 21.11
N LYS A 113 -12.77 10.44 21.31
CA LYS A 113 -13.20 9.83 22.59
C LYS A 113 -12.26 10.21 23.73
N GLN A 114 -10.95 10.20 23.50
CA GLN A 114 -9.97 10.65 24.49
C GLN A 114 -10.15 12.12 24.83
N LYS A 115 -10.27 13.00 23.82
CA LYS A 115 -10.48 14.43 24.02
C LYS A 115 -11.77 14.74 24.79
N ALA A 116 -12.85 14.02 24.49
CA ALA A 116 -14.11 14.13 25.22
C ALA A 116 -14.00 13.66 26.67
N ALA A 117 -13.21 12.62 26.95
CA ALA A 117 -12.93 12.18 28.31
C ALA A 117 -12.13 13.24 29.09
N GLU A 118 -11.11 13.84 28.47
CA GLU A 118 -10.29 14.89 29.10
C GLU A 118 -11.11 16.13 29.45
N GLN A 119 -12.03 16.57 28.59
CA GLN A 119 -12.91 17.71 28.88
C GLN A 119 -13.87 17.45 30.03
N LYS A 120 -14.38 16.22 30.18
CA LYS A 120 -15.24 15.84 31.31
C LYS A 120 -14.51 15.78 32.65
N VAL A 121 -13.19 15.57 32.65
CA VAL A 121 -12.38 15.57 33.86
C VAL A 121 -12.02 16.99 34.30
N ALA A 122 -12.05 17.96 33.39
CA ALA A 122 -11.72 19.36 33.65
C ALA A 122 -12.92 20.24 34.08
N ALA A 123 -14.15 19.69 34.08
CA ALA A 123 -15.40 20.35 34.48
C ALA A 123 -15.85 19.88 35.87
#